data_AF-A0A9E3V7G5-F1
#
_entry.id   AF-A0A9E3V7G5-F1
#
_cell.length_a   1.000
_cell.length_b   1.000
_cell.length_c   1.000
_cell.angle_alpha   90.00
_cell.angle_beta   90.00
_cell.angle_gamma   90.00
#
_symmetry.space_group_name_H-M   'P 1'
#
loop_
_entity.id
_entity.type
_entity.pdbx_description
1 polymer ?
#
loop_
_entity_poly.entity_id
_entity_poly.type
_entity_poly.pdbx_seq_one_letter_code
_entity_poly.pdbx_strand_id
1 'polypeptide(L)'
;MDPKRLVVIAYLGLGLIVAVFFANLFDQIAVRIGVGNGKVLEGLDWKYSHLVALAATIGLAAYLWTNPRTKSVSLEVAGELMKVTWPSFEETRVSTLAVVVASLVASVLLFGIDTLCLKVMVDWLPMIWGKL
;
A
#
# COMPACT_ATOMS: atom_id res chain seq x y z
N MET A 1 -9.39 -17.16 18.07
CA MET A 1 -8.04 -16.59 18.20
C MET A 1 -8.15 -15.32 19.03
N ASP A 2 -7.34 -15.13 20.07
CA ASP A 2 -7.46 -13.92 20.91
C ASP A 2 -6.97 -12.65 20.19
N PRO A 3 -7.65 -11.50 20.34
CA PRO A 3 -7.22 -10.21 19.79
C PRO A 3 -5.78 -9.86 20.20
N LYS A 4 -5.39 -10.20 21.43
CA LYS A 4 -4.03 -9.99 21.94
C LYS A 4 -2.97 -10.74 21.12
N ARG A 5 -3.25 -11.99 20.70
CA ARG A 5 -2.31 -12.79 19.89
C ARG A 5 -2.17 -12.22 18.48
N LEU A 6 -3.28 -11.79 17.89
CA LEU A 6 -3.29 -11.10 16.59
C LEU A 6 -2.43 -9.84 16.60
N VAL A 7 -2.59 -9.01 17.63
CA VAL A 7 -1.80 -7.79 17.78
C VAL A 7 -0.31 -8.10 17.90
N VAL A 8 0.10 -9.07 18.72
CA VAL A 8 1.52 -9.47 18.83
C VAL A 8 2.08 -9.93 17.48
N ILE A 9 1.35 -10.78 16.75
CA ILE A 9 1.77 -11.25 15.42
C ILE A 9 1.90 -10.07 14.45
N ALA A 10 0.96 -9.11 14.49
CA ALA A 10 1.02 -7.91 13.67
C ALA A 10 2.24 -7.03 13.99
N TYR A 11 2.55 -6.80 15.28
CA TYR A 11 3.74 -6.05 15.68
C TYR A 11 5.04 -6.74 15.25
N LEU A 12 5.10 -8.07 15.32
CA LEU A 12 6.27 -8.83 14.85
C LEU A 12 6.42 -8.75 13.32
N GLY A 13 5.32 -8.96 12.58
CA GLY A 13 5.33 -8.91 11.11
C GLY A 13 5.64 -7.51 10.57
N LEU A 14 4.95 -6.48 11.08
CA LEU A 14 5.23 -5.09 10.72
C LEU A 14 6.61 -4.65 11.19
N GLY A 15 7.04 -5.07 12.37
CA GLY A 15 8.40 -4.83 12.88
C GLY A 15 9.47 -5.38 11.94
N LEU A 16 9.28 -6.58 11.40
CA LEU A 16 10.21 -7.16 10.40
C LEU A 16 10.27 -6.32 9.12
N ILE A 17 9.11 -5.90 8.60
CA ILE A 17 9.04 -5.04 7.40
C ILE A 17 9.76 -3.71 7.66
N VAL A 18 9.52 -3.10 8.82
CA VAL A 18 10.19 -1.86 9.24
C VAL A 18 11.69 -2.06 9.40
N ALA A 19 12.15 -3.20 9.92
CA ALA A 19 13.56 -3.52 10.04
C ALA A 19 14.25 -3.58 8.66
N VAL A 20 13.63 -4.25 7.69
CA VAL A 20 14.14 -4.30 6.31
C VAL A 20 14.12 -2.92 5.66
N PHE A 21 13.06 -2.14 5.88
CA PHE A 21 12.98 -0.77 5.39
C PHE A 21 14.08 0.13 5.98
N PHE A 22 14.27 0.10 7.30
CA PHE A 22 15.32 0.86 7.97
C PHE A 22 16.71 0.43 7.53
N ALA A 23 16.96 -0.87 7.35
CA ALA A 23 18.22 -1.37 6.81
C ALA A 23 18.56 -0.71 5.46
N ASN A 24 17.60 -0.67 4.53
CA ASN A 24 17.78 -0.03 3.23
C ASN A 24 17.90 1.49 3.34
N LEU A 25 17.10 2.13 4.21
CA LEU A 25 17.11 3.58 4.41
C LEU A 25 18.46 4.05 4.98
N PHE A 26 18.95 3.40 6.04
CA PHE A 26 20.21 3.77 6.68
C PHE A 26 21.43 3.44 5.81
N ASP A 27 21.39 2.40 4.97
CA ASP A 27 22.46 2.15 3.99
C ASP A 27 22.54 3.30 2.98
N GLN A 28 21.41 3.76 2.43
CA GLN A 28 21.39 4.90 1.51
C GLN A 28 21.84 6.20 2.17
N ILE A 29 21.43 6.45 3.41
CA ILE A 29 21.88 7.63 4.18
C ILE A 29 23.38 7.57 4.42
N ALA A 30 23.92 6.42 4.84
CA ALA A 30 25.34 6.26 5.14
C ALA A 30 26.21 6.45 3.88
N VAL A 31 25.79 5.92 2.72
CA VAL A 31 26.45 6.17 1.44
C VAL A 31 26.46 7.66 1.10
N ARG A 32 25.34 8.37 1.33
CA ARG A 32 25.20 9.79 1.00
C ARG A 32 26.00 10.71 1.93
N ILE A 33 26.18 10.32 3.20
CA ILE A 33 27.00 11.04 4.18
C ILE A 33 28.49 10.69 4.02
N GLY A 34 28.82 9.68 3.22
CA GLY A 34 30.21 9.23 3.00
C GLY A 34 30.80 8.52 4.23
N VAL A 35 29.95 8.03 5.14
CA VAL A 35 30.39 7.23 6.28
C VAL A 35 30.80 5.85 5.74
N GLY A 36 32.03 5.44 6.03
CA GLY A 36 32.54 4.14 5.60
C GLY A 36 31.68 3.01 6.17
N ASN A 37 30.89 2.37 5.31
CA ASN A 37 30.12 1.18 5.66
C ASN A 37 31.04 -0.04 5.70
N GLY A 38 31.84 -0.15 6.76
CA GLY A 38 32.62 -1.35 7.03
C GLY A 38 31.70 -2.57 7.24
N LYS A 39 32.12 -3.73 6.73
CA LYS A 39 31.44 -5.01 6.96
C LYS A 39 31.76 -5.47 8.38
N VAL A 40 30.72 -5.82 9.14
CA VAL A 40 30.84 -6.22 10.56
C VAL A 40 31.05 -7.73 10.72
N LEU A 41 30.54 -8.53 9.77
CA LEU A 41 30.78 -9.97 9.69
C LEU A 41 31.43 -10.31 8.34
N GLU A 42 32.62 -10.90 8.36
CA GLU A 42 33.19 -11.50 7.15
C GLU A 42 32.34 -12.72 6.75
N GLY A 43 31.63 -12.61 5.61
CA GLY A 43 30.79 -13.67 5.04
C GLY A 43 29.29 -13.34 4.95
N LEU A 44 28.81 -12.36 5.71
CA LEU A 44 27.47 -11.77 5.54
C LEU A 44 27.64 -10.30 5.16
N ASP A 45 26.86 -9.77 4.22
CA ASP A 45 26.96 -8.35 3.79
C ASP A 45 26.38 -7.37 4.85
N TRP A 46 26.57 -7.69 6.13
CA TRP A 46 26.06 -6.97 7.29
C TRP A 46 26.97 -5.78 7.61
N LYS A 47 26.52 -4.59 7.23
CA LYS A 47 27.17 -3.29 7.52
C LYS A 47 26.71 -2.71 8.87
N TYR A 48 27.48 -1.76 9.43
CA TYR A 48 27.10 -1.05 10.66
C TYR A 48 25.69 -0.40 10.60
N SER A 49 25.27 0.06 9.42
CA SER A 49 23.94 0.63 9.17
C SER A 49 22.79 -0.32 9.49
N HIS A 50 22.99 -1.64 9.33
CA HIS A 50 21.96 -2.64 9.65
C HIS A 50 21.82 -2.85 11.16
N LEU A 51 22.90 -2.66 11.94
CA LEU A 51 22.83 -2.70 13.41
C LEU A 51 22.08 -1.48 13.96
N VAL A 52 22.35 -0.30 13.40
CA VAL A 52 21.62 0.93 13.75
C VAL A 52 20.16 0.81 13.35
N ALA A 53 19.87 0.25 12.16
CA ALA A 53 18.51 -0.05 11.73
C ALA A 53 17.79 -0.97 12.70
N LEU A 54 18.40 -2.09 13.08
CA LEU A 54 17.83 -3.05 14.02
C LEU A 54 17.56 -2.41 15.39
N ALA A 55 18.52 -1.67 15.93
CA ALA A 55 18.37 -0.97 17.20
C ALA A 55 17.23 0.08 17.14
N ALA A 56 17.15 0.84 16.06
CA ALA A 56 16.09 1.81 15.83
C ALA A 56 14.71 1.13 15.73
N THR A 57 14.62 0.00 15.04
CA THR A 57 13.37 -0.77 14.93
C THR A 57 12.94 -1.35 16.28
N ILE A 58 13.85 -1.93 17.06
CA ILE A 58 13.55 -2.45 18.40
C ILE A 58 13.12 -1.31 19.32
N GLY A 59 13.82 -0.18 19.29
CA GLY A 59 13.46 1.01 20.08
C GLY A 59 12.08 1.55 19.73
N LEU A 60 11.76 1.63 18.44
CA LEU A 60 10.43 2.05 17.96
C LEU A 60 9.34 1.06 18.38
N ALA A 61 9.58 -0.24 18.25
CA ALA A 61 8.63 -1.28 18.64
C ALA A 61 8.36 -1.24 20.16
N ALA A 62 9.40 -1.08 20.97
CA ALA A 62 9.26 -0.93 22.42
C ALA A 62 8.48 0.33 22.78
N TYR A 63 8.79 1.46 22.16
CA TYR A 63 8.06 2.71 22.37
C TYR A 63 6.57 2.58 22.04
N LEU A 64 6.23 2.02 20.88
CA LEU A 64 4.86 1.77 20.47
C LEU A 64 4.12 0.82 21.42
N TRP A 65 4.81 -0.19 21.96
CA TRP A 65 4.24 -1.12 22.92
C TRP A 65 3.98 -0.51 24.29
N THR A 66 4.83 0.43 24.72
CA THR A 66 4.66 1.15 26.00
C THR A 66 3.55 2.21 25.94
N ASN A 67 3.24 2.75 24.75
CA ASN A 67 2.23 3.78 24.62
C ASN A 67 0.80 3.20 24.76
N PRO A 68 0.04 3.55 25.82
CA PRO A 68 -1.26 2.94 26.08
C PRO A 68 -2.28 3.20 24.98
N ARG A 69 -2.21 4.36 24.32
CA ARG A 69 -3.12 4.74 23.22
C ARG A 69 -2.90 3.87 21.98
N THR A 70 -1.66 3.60 21.60
CA THR A 70 -1.38 2.74 20.43
C THR A 70 -1.83 1.31 20.70
N LYS A 71 -1.60 0.82 21.92
CA LYS A 71 -2.01 -0.53 22.33
C LYS A 71 -3.52 -0.70 22.38
N SER A 72 -4.27 0.28 22.88
CA SER A 72 -5.74 0.22 22.92
C SER A 72 -6.33 0.18 21.50
N VAL A 73 -5.90 1.09 20.63
CA VAL A 73 -6.35 1.16 19.24
C VAL A 73 -6.01 -0.13 18.49
N SER A 74 -4.81 -0.69 18.70
CA SER A 74 -4.41 -1.95 18.07
C SER A 74 -5.32 -3.11 18.48
N LEU A 75 -5.73 -3.17 19.74
CA LEU A 75 -6.64 -4.20 20.26
C LEU A 75 -8.08 -4.01 19.76
N GLU A 76 -8.55 -2.77 19.66
CA GLU A 76 -9.85 -2.43 19.09
C GLU A 76 -9.92 -2.82 17.61
N VAL A 77 -8.93 -2.44 16.82
CA VAL A 77 -8.83 -2.82 15.40
C VAL A 77 -8.80 -4.33 15.24
N ALA A 78 -8.00 -5.05 16.04
CA ALA A 78 -8.00 -6.52 16.01
C ALA A 78 -9.37 -7.10 16.38
N GLY A 79 -10.07 -6.49 17.34
CA GLY A 79 -11.43 -6.87 17.72
C GLY A 79 -12.44 -6.67 16.57
N GLU A 80 -12.36 -5.55 15.85
CA GLU A 80 -13.24 -5.27 14.71
C GLU A 80 -12.91 -6.16 13.50
N LEU A 81 -11.62 -6.39 13.20
CA LEU A 81 -11.19 -7.27 12.12
C LEU A 81 -11.64 -8.72 12.32
N MET A 82 -11.85 -9.16 13.56
CA MET A 82 -12.41 -10.48 13.86
C MET A 82 -13.91 -10.59 13.58
N LYS A 83 -14.63 -9.47 13.51
CA LYS A 83 -16.06 -9.44 13.17
C LYS A 83 -16.29 -9.41 11.66
N VAL A 84 -15.28 -8.99 10.89
CA VAL A 84 -15.38 -8.92 9.43
C VAL A 84 -15.40 -10.33 8.84
N THR A 85 -16.45 -10.62 8.09
CA THR A 85 -16.51 -11.81 7.23
C THR A 85 -15.66 -11.55 6.01
N TRP A 86 -14.51 -12.24 5.91
CA TRP A 86 -13.67 -12.17 4.72
C TRP A 86 -14.36 -12.88 3.55
N PRO A 87 -14.48 -12.24 2.39
CA PRO A 87 -15.19 -12.81 1.26
C PRO A 87 -14.48 -14.06 0.75
N SER A 88 -15.26 -15.00 0.22
CA SER A 88 -14.67 -16.14 -0.49
C SER A 88 -14.09 -15.72 -1.84
N PHE A 89 -13.24 -16.56 -2.43
CA PHE A 89 -12.74 -16.34 -3.79
C PHE A 89 -13.87 -16.25 -4.83
N GLU A 90 -14.97 -16.97 -4.60
CA GLU A 90 -16.12 -16.94 -5.49
C GLU A 90 -16.88 -15.62 -5.39
N GLU A 91 -17.14 -15.14 -4.17
CA GLU A 91 -17.75 -13.83 -3.93
C GLU A 91 -16.89 -12.69 -4.49
N THR A 92 -15.57 -12.79 -4.32
CA THR A 92 -14.61 -11.83 -4.87
C THR A 92 -14.70 -11.80 -6.40
N ARG A 93 -14.72 -12.96 -7.05
CA ARG A 93 -14.84 -13.07 -8.51
C ARG A 93 -16.14 -12.47 -9.04
N VAL A 94 -17.27 -12.75 -8.39
CA VAL A 94 -18.58 -12.19 -8.77
C VAL A 94 -18.57 -10.67 -8.64
N SER A 95 -18.02 -10.15 -7.54
CA SER A 95 -17.92 -8.70 -7.30
C SER A 95 -17.02 -8.02 -8.34
N THR A 96 -15.86 -8.61 -8.64
CA THR A 96 -14.97 -8.10 -9.69
C THR A 96 -15.64 -8.12 -11.06
N LEU A 97 -16.34 -9.21 -11.40
CA LEU A 97 -17.06 -9.33 -12.67
C LEU A 97 -18.12 -8.23 -12.81
N ALA A 98 -18.87 -7.95 -11.74
CA ALA A 98 -19.87 -6.88 -11.74
C ALA A 98 -19.25 -5.52 -12.05
N VAL A 99 -18.11 -5.19 -11.42
CA VAL A 99 -17.37 -3.94 -11.70
C VAL A 99 -16.87 -3.90 -13.15
N VAL A 100 -16.28 -4.98 -13.64
CA VAL A 100 -15.79 -5.07 -15.02
C VAL A 100 -16.92 -4.83 -16.03
N VAL A 101 -18.08 -5.45 -15.82
CA VAL A 101 -19.25 -5.27 -16.70
C VAL A 101 -19.77 -3.83 -16.62
N ALA A 102 -19.89 -3.26 -15.42
CA ALA A 102 -20.33 -1.88 -15.25
C ALA A 102 -19.38 -0.89 -15.95
N SER A 103 -18.07 -1.06 -15.79
CA SER A 103 -17.06 -0.25 -16.48
C SER A 103 -17.11 -0.43 -17.99
N LEU A 104 -17.35 -1.64 -18.48
CA LEU A 104 -17.49 -1.91 -19.92
C LEU A 104 -18.71 -1.19 -20.50
N VAL A 105 -19.87 -1.28 -19.84
CA VAL A 105 -21.07 -0.56 -20.26
C VAL A 105 -20.83 0.95 -20.27
N ALA A 106 -20.24 1.50 -19.22
CA ALA A 106 -19.89 2.92 -19.15
C ALA A 106 -18.95 3.33 -20.30
N SER A 107 -17.94 2.51 -20.61
CA SER A 107 -16.98 2.78 -21.69
C SER A 107 -17.64 2.81 -23.06
N VAL A 108 -18.59 1.91 -23.33
CA VAL A 108 -19.32 1.87 -24.61
C VAL A 108 -20.23 3.09 -24.75
N LEU A 109 -20.90 3.50 -23.68
CA LEU A 109 -21.74 4.70 -23.69
C LEU A 109 -20.92 5.95 -23.94
N LEU A 110 -19.80 6.12 -23.23
CA LEU A 110 -18.89 7.25 -23.43
C LEU A 110 -18.34 7.27 -24.85
N PHE A 111 -17.88 6.13 -25.37
CA PHE A 111 -17.41 6.03 -26.75
C PHE A 111 -18.48 6.46 -27.77
N GLY A 112 -19.74 6.06 -27.55
CA GLY A 112 -20.86 6.47 -28.39
C GLY A 112 -21.12 7.99 -28.36
N ILE A 113 -21.15 8.57 -27.16
CA ILE A 113 -21.35 10.01 -26.96
C ILE A 113 -20.20 10.79 -27.60
N ASP A 114 -18.95 10.40 -27.35
CA ASP A 114 -17.76 11.08 -27.87
C ASP A 114 -17.75 11.05 -29.40
N THR A 115 -18.04 9.88 -30.00
CA THR A 115 -18.12 9.74 -31.46
C THR A 115 -19.25 10.59 -32.06
N LEU A 116 -20.40 10.67 -31.39
CA LEU A 116 -21.51 11.49 -31.84
C LEU A 116 -21.16 12.99 -31.75
N CYS A 117 -20.61 13.43 -30.62
CA CYS A 117 -20.16 14.81 -30.42
C CYS A 117 -19.12 15.22 -31.44
N LEU A 118 -18.15 14.34 -31.77
CA LEU A 118 -17.17 14.60 -32.82
C LEU A 118 -17.85 14.84 -34.17
N LYS A 119 -18.74 13.96 -34.61
CA LYS A 119 -19.44 14.13 -35.89
C LYS A 119 -20.30 15.40 -35.92
N VAL A 120 -21.01 15.68 -34.84
CA VAL A 120 -21.90 16.85 -34.78
C VAL A 120 -21.09 18.15 -34.77
N MET A 121 -20.11 18.27 -33.88
CA MET A 121 -19.40 19.51 -33.63
C MET A 121 -18.28 19.78 -34.64
N VAL A 122 -17.58 18.74 -35.09
CA VAL A 122 -16.41 18.88 -35.99
C VAL A 122 -16.80 18.75 -37.46
N ASP A 123 -17.70 17.82 -37.81
CA ASP A 123 -18.02 17.58 -39.22
C ASP A 123 -19.25 18.36 -39.68
N TRP A 124 -20.35 18.28 -38.94
CA TRP A 124 -21.64 18.82 -39.39
C TRP A 124 -21.77 20.32 -39.18
N LEU A 125 -21.41 20.81 -37.99
CA LEU A 125 -21.57 22.22 -37.63
C LEU A 125 -20.74 23.16 -38.54
N PRO A 126 -19.47 22.86 -38.86
CA PRO A 126 -18.69 23.67 -39.79
C PRO A 126 -19.16 23.54 -41.24
N MET A 127 -19.70 22.39 -41.65
CA MET A 127 -20.25 22.20 -43.00
C MET A 127 -21.52 23.02 -43.24
N ILE A 128 -22.34 23.20 -42.19
CA ILE A 128 -23.54 24.04 -42.22
C ILE A 128 -23.14 25.52 -42.18
N TRP A 129 -22.16 25.90 -41.36
CA TRP A 129 -21.73 27.29 -41.23
C TRP A 129 -20.85 27.78 -42.39
N GLY A 130 -20.07 26.91 -43.02
CA GLY A 130 -19.27 27.25 -44.21
C GLY A 130 -20.08 27.37 -45.51
N LYS A 131 -21.39 27.08 -45.46
CA LYS A 131 -22.34 27.28 -46.56
C LYS A 131 -23.22 28.53 -46.39
N LEU A 132 -23.08 29.24 -45.26
CA LEU A 132 -23.66 30.55 -44.97
C LEU A 132 -22.62 31.65 -45.23
#